data_AF-A0A1F9ZA09-F1
#
_entry.id   AF-A0A1F9ZA09-F1
#
_cell.length_a   1.000
_cell.length_b   1.000
_cell.length_c   1.000
_cell.angle_alpha   90.00
_cell.angle_beta   90.00
_cell.angle_gamma   90.00
#
_symmetry.space_group_name_H-M   'P 1'
#
loop_
_entity.id
_entity.type
_entity.pdbx_description
1 polymer ?
#
loop_
_entity_poly.entity_id
_entity_poly.type
_entity_poly.pdbx_seq_one_letter_code
_entity_poly.pdbx_strand_id
1 'polypeptide(L)'
;MDARAAYDRIEADMRGIWGDMAPAMLRKRLRDVQATLESLSREELQRVVELLRARTLPSVLGTDGAEAKATQYLTWIADGI
;
A
#
# COMPACT_ATOMS: atom_id res chain seq x y z
N MET A 1 1.15 16.45 2.88
CA MET A 1 0.82 15.80 1.59
C MET A 1 -0.25 14.75 1.85
N ASP A 2 -1.22 14.66 0.95
CA ASP A 2 -2.47 13.93 1.14
C ASP A 2 -2.23 12.41 1.15
N ALA A 3 -2.81 11.69 2.12
CA ALA A 3 -2.77 10.22 2.14
C ALA A 3 -3.33 9.63 0.84
N ARG A 4 -4.23 10.35 0.16
CA ARG A 4 -4.72 9.99 -1.17
C ARG A 4 -3.60 9.94 -2.22
N ALA A 5 -2.70 10.91 -2.25
CA ALA A 5 -1.61 10.96 -3.22
C ALA A 5 -0.63 9.80 -3.02
N ALA A 6 -0.26 9.52 -1.76
CA ALA A 6 0.57 8.37 -1.43
C ALA A 6 -0.12 7.04 -1.76
N TYR A 7 -1.43 6.93 -1.53
CA TYR A 7 -2.22 5.77 -1.92
C TYR A 7 -2.18 5.56 -3.44
N ASP A 8 -2.43 6.61 -4.23
CA ASP A 8 -2.45 6.52 -5.69
C ASP A 8 -1.07 6.16 -6.25
N ARG A 9 0.01 6.65 -5.64
CA ARG A 9 1.39 6.28 -5.98
C ARG A 9 1.68 4.80 -5.68
N ILE A 10 1.26 4.30 -4.53
CA ILE A 10 1.36 2.88 -4.19
C ILE A 10 0.56 2.03 -5.17
N GLU A 11 -0.65 2.45 -5.53
CA GLU A 11 -1.47 1.74 -6.53
C GLU A 11 -0.76 1.67 -7.89
N ALA A 12 -0.17 2.77 -8.36
CA ALA A 12 0.54 2.84 -9.63
C ALA A 12 1.76 1.91 -9.64
N ASP A 13 2.55 1.87 -8.57
CA ASP A 13 3.67 0.94 -8.45
C ASP A 13 3.20 -0.53 -8.41
N MET A 14 2.16 -0.82 -7.63
CA MET A 14 1.57 -2.17 -7.57
C MET A 14 1.05 -2.62 -8.94
N ARG A 15 0.50 -1.73 -9.77
CA ARG A 15 0.10 -2.07 -11.14
C ARG A 15 1.28 -2.53 -12.00
N GLY A 16 2.48 -2.01 -11.76
CA GLY A 16 3.70 -2.48 -12.42
C GLY A 16 4.07 -3.93 -12.10
N ILE A 17 3.56 -4.49 -10.98
CA ILE A 17 3.88 -5.84 -10.50
C ILE A 17 2.72 -6.80 -10.73
N TRP A 18 1.49 -6.38 -10.43
CA TRP A 18 0.28 -7.23 -10.45
C TRP A 18 -0.73 -6.85 -11.55
N GLY A 19 -0.43 -5.84 -12.38
CA GLY A 19 -1.34 -5.36 -13.42
C GLY A 19 -2.69 -4.93 -12.85
N ASP A 20 -3.77 -5.34 -13.53
CA ASP A 20 -5.14 -4.94 -13.22
C ASP A 20 -5.66 -5.48 -11.88
N MET A 21 -4.96 -6.41 -11.23
CA MET A 21 -5.33 -6.91 -9.91
C MET A 21 -4.94 -5.96 -8.78
N ALA A 22 -3.95 -5.07 -9.00
CA ALA A 22 -3.42 -4.18 -7.98
C ALA A 22 -4.50 -3.32 -7.28
N PRO A 23 -5.43 -2.66 -8.01
CA PRO A 23 -6.47 -1.85 -7.37
C PRO A 23 -7.41 -2.70 -6.50
N ALA A 24 -7.71 -3.94 -6.90
CA ALA A 24 -8.57 -4.83 -6.13
C ALA A 24 -7.88 -5.30 -4.83
N MET A 25 -6.59 -5.61 -4.89
CA MET A 25 -5.79 -5.99 -3.73
C MET A 25 -5.66 -4.83 -2.74
N LEU A 26 -5.37 -3.63 -3.22
CA LEU A 26 -5.21 -2.45 -2.38
C LEU A 26 -6.54 -2.03 -1.73
N ARG A 27 -7.65 -2.05 -2.48
CA ARG A 27 -9.00 -1.82 -1.92
C ARG A 27 -9.38 -2.86 -0.86
N LYS A 28 -8.96 -4.12 -1.02
CA LYS A 28 -9.18 -5.13 0.03
C LYS A 28 -8.47 -4.73 1.32
N ARG A 29 -7.24 -4.24 1.27
CA ARG A 29 -6.50 -3.79 2.47
C ARG A 29 -7.08 -2.53 3.09
N LEU A 30 -7.59 -1.63 2.27
CA LEU A 30 -8.33 -0.47 2.75
C LEU A 30 -9.58 -0.89 3.56
N ARG A 31 -10.33 -1.88 3.07
CA ARG A 31 -11.46 -2.47 3.82
C ARG A 31 -11.03 -3.19 5.09
N ASP A 32 -9.90 -3.89 5.06
CA ASP A 32 -9.36 -4.58 6.24
C ASP A 32 -9.07 -3.59 7.40
N VAL A 33 -8.78 -2.32 7.12
CA VAL A 33 -8.59 -1.25 8.12
C VAL A 33 -9.82 -0.37 8.33
N GLN A 34 -10.97 -0.72 7.73
CA GLN A 34 -12.23 0.03 7.80
C GLN A 34 -12.14 1.50 7.34
N ALA A 35 -11.20 1.81 6.45
CA ALA A 35 -11.01 3.16 5.92
C ALA A 35 -11.70 3.34 4.56
N THR A 36 -11.93 4.60 4.19
CA THR A 36 -12.32 5.01 2.84
C THR A 36 -11.26 5.94 2.26
N LEU A 37 -11.22 6.10 0.93
CA LEU A 37 -10.27 7.01 0.30
C LEU A 37 -10.53 8.48 0.63
N GLU A 38 -11.79 8.83 0.92
CA GLU A 38 -12.23 10.20 1.22
C GLU A 38 -11.83 10.63 2.64
N SER A 39 -11.67 9.66 3.55
CA SER A 39 -11.32 9.88 4.96
C SER A 39 -9.99 9.26 5.35
N LEU A 40 -9.17 8.87 4.37
CA LEU A 40 -7.96 8.09 4.62
C LEU A 40 -6.95 8.92 5.41
N SER A 41 -6.67 8.51 6.64
CA SER A 41 -5.59 9.09 7.42
C SER A 41 -4.23 8.47 7.04
N ARG A 42 -3.16 9.17 7.39
CA ARG A 42 -1.79 8.67 7.25
C ARG A 42 -1.58 7.36 8.03
N GLU A 43 -2.11 7.27 9.25
CA GLU A 43 -1.97 6.07 10.09
C GLU A 43 -2.67 4.86 9.51
N GLU A 44 -3.88 5.04 8.96
CA GLU A 44 -4.60 3.97 8.28
C GLU A 44 -3.86 3.51 7.03
N LEU A 45 -3.27 4.43 6.26
CA LEU A 45 -2.45 4.08 5.11
C LEU A 45 -1.18 3.31 5.51
N GLN A 46 -0.54 3.66 6.63
CA GLN A 46 0.57 2.87 7.18
C GLN A 46 0.12 1.45 7.54
N ARG A 47 -1.04 1.30 8.20
CA ARG A 47 -1.63 -0.02 8.50
C ARG A 47 -1.95 -0.82 7.23
N VAL A 48 -2.40 -0.16 6.16
CA VAL A 48 -2.57 -0.80 4.85
C VAL A 48 -1.25 -1.35 4.33
N VAL A 49 -0.15 -0.60 4.42
CA VAL A 49 1.18 -1.07 3.99
C VAL A 49 1.65 -2.25 4.84
N GLU A 50 1.41 -2.24 6.15
CA GLU A 50 1.70 -3.39 7.02
C GLU A 50 0.92 -4.65 6.60
N LEU A 51 -0.36 -4.50 6.25
CA LEU A 51 -1.15 -5.61 5.73
C LEU A 51 -0.69 -6.09 4.35
N LEU A 52 -0.19 -5.20 3.50
CA LEU A 52 0.43 -5.58 2.24
C LEU A 52 1.70 -6.40 2.50
N ARG A 53 2.58 -5.93 3.37
CA ARG A 53 3.80 -6.61 3.81
C ARG A 53 3.52 -8.01 4.34
N ALA A 54 2.52 -8.16 5.19
CA ALA A 54 2.22 -9.44 5.82
C ALA A 54 1.48 -10.43 4.91
N ARG A 55 0.62 -9.95 4.00
CA ARG A 55 -0.39 -10.82 3.33
C ARG A 55 -0.39 -10.77 1.81
N THR A 56 0.33 -9.84 1.19
CA THR A 56 0.21 -9.56 -0.25
C THR A 56 1.57 -9.65 -0.93
N LEU A 57 2.52 -8.83 -0.49
CA LEU A 57 3.85 -8.70 -1.10
C LEU A 57 4.66 -10.02 -1.08
N PRO A 58 4.66 -10.84 0.00
CA PRO A 58 5.51 -12.03 0.06
C PRO A 58 5.18 -13.08 -0.99
N SER A 59 3.92 -13.12 -1.47
CA SER A 59 3.46 -14.12 -2.44
C SER A 59 4.14 -14.02 -3.81
N VAL A 60 4.69 -12.85 -4.14
CA VAL A 60 5.36 -12.59 -5.43
C VAL A 60 6.80 -12.15 -5.24
N LEU A 61 7.09 -11.35 -4.20
CA LEU A 61 8.41 -10.76 -3.98
C LEU A 61 9.29 -11.56 -3.00
N GLY A 62 8.75 -12.61 -2.37
CA GLY A 62 9.38 -13.25 -1.22
C GLY A 62 9.41 -12.33 0.01
N THR A 63 9.87 -12.85 1.15
CA THR A 63 9.88 -12.12 2.43
C THR A 63 10.75 -10.86 2.37
N ASP A 64 11.98 -10.98 1.84
CA ASP A 64 12.92 -9.85 1.80
C ASP A 64 12.44 -8.76 0.84
N GLY A 65 11.91 -9.15 -0.32
CA GLY A 65 11.32 -8.22 -1.26
C GLY A 65 10.07 -7.53 -0.70
N ALA A 66 9.26 -8.24 0.09
CA ALA A 66 8.12 -7.66 0.79
C ALA A 66 8.54 -6.60 1.82
N GLU A 67 9.59 -6.86 2.61
CA GLU A 67 10.10 -5.92 3.61
C GLU A 67 10.66 -4.65 2.96
N ALA A 68 11.51 -4.82 1.94
CA ALA A 68 12.10 -3.69 1.21
C ALA A 68 11.03 -2.81 0.56
N LYS A 69 10.03 -3.44 -0.05
CA LYS A 69 8.92 -2.74 -0.72
C LYS A 69 8.00 -2.03 0.27
N ALA A 70 7.71 -2.64 1.41
CA ALA A 70 6.94 -2.00 2.46
C ALA A 70 7.68 -0.79 3.04
N THR A 71 9.00 -0.90 3.27
CA THR A 71 9.83 0.23 3.71
C THR A 71 9.78 1.37 2.70
N GLN A 72 9.90 1.07 1.40
CA GLN A 72 9.75 2.09 0.34
C GLN A 72 8.40 2.81 0.42
N TYR A 73 7.30 2.09 0.59
CA TYR A 73 5.97 2.70 0.72
C TYR A 73 5.83 3.54 1.99
N LEU A 74 6.37 3.08 3.13
CA LEU A 74 6.39 3.83 4.38
C LEU A 74 7.23 5.10 4.29
N THR A 75 8.26 5.14 3.44
CA THR A 75 9.00 6.36 3.12
C THR A 75 8.14 7.32 2.31
N TRP A 76 7.40 6.87 1.29
CA TRP A 76 6.53 7.73 0.47
C TRP A 76 5.39 8.38 1.29
N ILE A 77 4.58 7.55 1.95
CA ILE A 77 4.43 7.61 3.40
C ILE A 77 4.82 8.92 4.09
N ALA A 78 5.97 8.84 4.75
CA ALA A 78 6.60 9.86 5.57
C ALA A 78 6.82 11.17 4.83
N ASP A 79 7.45 11.11 3.66
CA ASP A 79 7.89 12.27 2.87
C ASP A 79 6.70 13.01 2.22
N GLY A 80 5.59 12.30 2.03
CA GLY A 80 4.39 12.77 1.39
C GLY A 80 4.40 12.72 -0.14
N ILE A 81 5.53 12.35 -0.76
CA ILE A 81 5.82 12.54 -2.20
C ILE A 81 4.91 11.73 -3.12
#